data_AF-A0A5E7UIQ5-F1
#
_entry.id   AF-A0A5E7UIQ5-F1
#
_cell.length_a   1.000
_cell.length_b   1.000
_cell.length_c   1.000
_cell.angle_alpha   90.00
_cell.angle_beta   90.00
_cell.angle_gamma   90.00
#
_symmetry.space_group_name_H-M   'P 1'
#
loop_
_entity.id
_entity.type
_entity.pdbx_description
1 polymer ?
#
loop_
_entity_poly.entity_id
_entity_poly.type
_entity_poly.pdbx_seq_one_letter_code
_entity_poly.pdbx_strand_id
1 'polypeptide(L)'
;MLNRPDKNALRAVLEAQVEEKLQRDPDAITTYAAQPDPERKRYTTKPTVQDKAFIKELEQMRADAEAGVIHRHVPEQKNVDAATELDDYPGLKEAGNPSNQW
;
A
#
# COMPACT_ATOMS: atom_id res chain seq x y z
N MET A 1 -24.50 -21.35 -64.02
CA MET A 1 -25.49 -20.96 -62.99
C MET A 1 -24.72 -20.85 -61.68
N LEU A 2 -24.75 -19.70 -61.01
CA LEU A 2 -24.09 -19.55 -59.71
C LEU A 2 -24.86 -20.38 -58.68
N ASN A 3 -24.25 -21.45 -58.16
CA ASN A 3 -24.85 -22.25 -57.11
C ASN A 3 -24.95 -21.39 -55.86
N ARG A 4 -26.18 -21.07 -55.47
CA ARG A 4 -26.42 -20.41 -54.18
C ARG A 4 -25.94 -21.36 -53.08
N PRO A 5 -25.01 -20.94 -52.22
CA PRO A 5 -24.57 -21.78 -51.13
C PRO A 5 -25.76 -22.13 -50.24
N ASP A 6 -25.77 -23.37 -49.75
CA ASP A 6 -26.73 -23.80 -48.74
C ASP A 6 -26.58 -22.93 -47.48
N LYS A 7 -27.66 -22.79 -46.71
CA LYS A 7 -27.72 -21.89 -45.54
C LYS A 7 -26.60 -22.20 -44.54
N ASN A 8 -26.30 -23.49 -44.33
CA ASN A 8 -25.26 -23.91 -43.39
C ASN A 8 -23.86 -23.62 -43.94
N ALA A 9 -23.62 -23.83 -45.23
CA ALA A 9 -22.35 -23.48 -45.87
C ALA A 9 -22.09 -21.97 -45.81
N LEU A 10 -23.14 -21.15 -46.02
CA LEU A 10 -23.03 -19.70 -45.92
C LEU A 10 -22.71 -19.24 -44.48
N ARG A 11 -23.34 -19.86 -43.47
CA ARG A 11 -23.02 -19.59 -42.05
C ARG A 11 -21.56 -19.87 -41.74
N ALA A 12 -21.05 -21.04 -42.12
CA ALA A 12 -19.67 -21.43 -41.86
C ALA A 12 -18.66 -20.47 -42.51
N VAL A 13 -18.91 -20.03 -43.75
CA VAL A 13 -18.06 -19.03 -44.43
C VAL A 13 -18.07 -17.69 -43.71
N LEU A 14 -19.24 -17.24 -43.24
CA LEU A 14 -19.36 -15.97 -42.51
C LEU A 14 -18.69 -16.03 -41.14
N GLU A 15 -18.83 -17.14 -40.42
CA GLU A 15 -18.16 -17.36 -39.12
C GLU A 15 -16.64 -17.30 -39.25
N ALA A 16 -16.07 -17.99 -40.24
CA ALA A 16 -14.63 -17.95 -40.51
C ALA A 16 -14.12 -16.53 -40.84
N GLN A 17 -14.89 -15.76 -41.62
CA GLN A 17 -14.54 -14.36 -41.93
C GLN A 17 -14.61 -13.45 -40.71
N VAL A 18 -15.55 -13.69 -39.79
CA VAL A 18 -15.66 -12.95 -38.53
C VAL A 18 -14.47 -13.28 -37.64
N GLU A 19 -14.11 -14.55 -37.49
CA GLU A 19 -12.95 -14.99 -36.70
C GLU A 19 -11.64 -14.39 -37.23
N GLU A 20 -11.41 -14.42 -38.54
CA GLU A 20 -10.23 -13.83 -39.17
C GLU A 20 -10.13 -12.32 -38.86
N LYS A 21 -11.25 -11.60 -38.98
CA LYS A 21 -11.29 -10.16 -38.68
C LYS A 21 -11.04 -9.87 -37.20
N LEU A 22 -11.56 -10.70 -36.31
CA LEU A 22 -11.32 -10.58 -34.87
C LEU A 22 -9.88 -10.85 -34.48
N GLN A 23 -9.21 -11.79 -35.16
CA GLN A 23 -7.78 -12.02 -34.97
C GLN A 23 -6.93 -10.82 -35.43
N ARG A 24 -7.37 -10.13 -36.49
CA ARG A 24 -6.67 -8.94 -37.01
C ARG A 24 -6.92 -7.71 -36.14
N ASP A 25 -8.17 -7.47 -35.76
CA ASP A 25 -8.62 -6.29 -35.02
C ASP A 25 -9.44 -6.73 -33.79
N PRO A 26 -8.79 -7.02 -32.65
CA PRO A 26 -9.48 -7.53 -31.46
C PRO A 26 -10.42 -6.48 -30.83
N ASP A 27 -10.13 -5.19 -31.03
CA ASP A 27 -10.92 -4.08 -30.49
C ASP A 27 -12.13 -3.72 -31.37
N ALA A 28 -12.39 -4.47 -32.45
CA ALA A 28 -13.53 -4.23 -33.34
C ALA A 28 -14.89 -4.53 -32.70
N ILE A 29 -14.93 -5.30 -31.60
CA ILE A 29 -16.17 -5.58 -30.86
C ILE A 29 -16.39 -4.51 -29.79
N THR A 30 -17.34 -3.61 -30.03
CA THR A 30 -17.87 -2.73 -28.99
C THR A 30 -18.78 -3.52 -28.06
N THR A 31 -18.28 -3.82 -26.86
CA THR A 31 -19.09 -4.48 -25.83
C THR A 31 -19.86 -3.42 -25.05
N TYR A 32 -21.20 -3.43 -25.15
CA TYR A 32 -22.07 -2.49 -24.42
C TYR A 32 -22.26 -2.84 -22.94
N ALA A 33 -21.57 -3.87 -22.43
CA ALA A 33 -21.57 -4.16 -21.01
C ALA A 33 -21.03 -2.93 -20.27
N ALA A 34 -21.75 -2.50 -19.23
CA ALA A 34 -21.23 -1.47 -18.34
C ALA A 34 -19.89 -1.95 -17.80
N GLN A 35 -18.81 -1.21 -18.07
CA GLN A 35 -17.56 -1.46 -17.36
C GLN A 35 -17.84 -1.33 -15.86
N PRO A 36 -17.31 -2.24 -15.03
CA PRO A 36 -17.44 -2.10 -13.59
C PRO A 36 -16.90 -0.74 -13.18
N ASP A 37 -17.63 -0.05 -12.30
CA ASP A 37 -17.21 1.26 -11.82
C ASP A 37 -15.77 1.17 -11.27
N PRO A 38 -14.90 2.13 -11.60
CA PRO A 38 -13.54 2.11 -11.13
C PRO A 38 -13.51 2.05 -9.60
N GLU A 39 -12.68 1.17 -9.05
CA GLU A 39 -12.58 1.03 -7.59
C GLU A 39 -12.21 2.39 -6.96
N ARG A 40 -13.02 2.82 -6.00
CA ARG A 40 -12.80 4.07 -5.29
C ARG A 40 -11.54 3.93 -4.45
N LYS A 41 -10.42 4.50 -4.92
CA LYS A 41 -9.19 4.58 -4.15
C LYS A 41 -9.48 5.26 -2.80
N ARG A 42 -9.04 4.64 -1.70
CA ARG A 42 -9.07 5.28 -0.39
C ARG A 42 -8.29 6.59 -0.46
N TYR A 43 -8.80 7.64 0.18
CA TYR A 43 -8.05 8.88 0.32
C TYR A 43 -6.75 8.58 1.08
N THR A 44 -5.63 8.71 0.39
CA THR A 44 -4.30 8.57 0.98
C THR A 44 -3.63 9.93 0.99
N THR A 45 -3.07 10.32 2.14
CA THR A 45 -2.28 11.55 2.27
C THR A 45 -0.92 11.34 1.62
N LYS A 46 -0.32 12.42 1.09
CA LYS A 46 1.06 12.37 0.63
C LYS A 46 1.97 12.16 1.86
N PRO A 47 3.04 11.34 1.76
CA PRO A 47 3.97 11.14 2.86
C PRO A 47 4.57 12.48 3.28
N THR A 48 4.54 12.73 4.58
CA THR A 48 5.12 13.92 5.20
C THR A 48 6.65 13.88 5.08
N VAL A 49 7.32 15.00 5.41
CA VAL A 49 8.79 15.06 5.42
C VAL A 49 9.36 14.06 6.44
N GLN A 50 8.69 13.88 7.57
CA GLN A 50 9.07 12.92 8.61
C GLN A 50 8.93 11.47 8.12
N ASP A 51 7.83 11.14 7.42
CA ASP A 51 7.63 9.80 6.87
C ASP A 51 8.74 9.42 5.90
N LYS A 52 9.18 10.38 5.07
CA LYS A 52 10.30 10.16 4.14
C LYS A 52 11.63 9.97 4.86
N ALA A 53 11.88 10.72 5.94
CA ALA A 53 13.09 10.55 6.73
C ALA A 53 13.10 9.17 7.42
N PHE A 54 11.97 8.75 7.96
CA PHE A 54 11.82 7.44 8.59
C PHE A 54 12.04 6.28 7.62
N ILE A 55 11.51 6.37 6.39
CA ILE A 55 11.75 5.36 5.35
C ILE A 55 13.25 5.24 5.05
N LYS A 56 13.98 6.36 4.95
CA LYS A 56 15.43 6.35 4.72
C LYS A 56 16.21 5.71 5.86
N GLU A 57 15.83 6.01 7.11
CA GLU A 57 16.42 5.39 8.31
C GLU A 57 16.21 3.86 8.29
N LEU A 58 15.00 3.41 7.94
CA LEU A 58 14.72 1.97 7.83
C LEU A 58 15.53 1.29 6.71
N GLU A 59 15.70 1.95 5.57
CA GLU A 59 16.56 1.46 4.47
C GLU A 59 18.02 1.35 4.93
N GLN A 60 18.50 2.35 5.66
CA GLN A 60 19.86 2.35 6.20
C GLN A 60 20.06 1.23 7.22
N MET A 61 19.15 1.05 8.18
CA MET A 61 19.24 -0.05 9.15
C MET A 61 19.24 -1.43 8.48
N ARG A 62 18.49 -1.61 7.38
CA ARG A 62 18.51 -2.85 6.61
C ARG A 62 19.86 -3.08 5.94
N ALA A 63 20.42 -2.05 5.31
CA ALA A 63 21.75 -2.13 4.71
C ALA A 63 22.84 -2.41 5.75
N ASP A 64 22.78 -1.76 6.91
CA ASP A 64 23.73 -1.98 8.00
C ASP A 64 23.62 -3.40 8.58
N ALA A 65 22.40 -3.93 8.70
CA ALA A 65 22.16 -5.31 9.12
C ALA A 65 22.72 -6.33 8.12
N GLU A 66 22.53 -6.11 6.82
CA GLU A 66 23.11 -6.93 5.75
C GLU A 66 24.65 -6.86 5.75
N ALA A 67 25.21 -5.69 6.06
CA ALA A 67 26.65 -5.47 6.22
C ALA A 67 27.22 -6.00 7.55
N GLY A 68 26.37 -6.51 8.46
CA GLY A 68 26.78 -7.00 9.77
C GLY A 68 27.23 -5.91 10.75
N VAL A 69 26.87 -4.65 10.50
CA VAL A 69 27.22 -3.50 11.34
C VAL A 69 26.21 -3.39 12.49
N ILE A 70 26.67 -3.64 13.72
CA ILE A 70 25.86 -3.46 14.92
C ILE A 70 25.94 -2.01 15.37
N HIS A 71 24.92 -1.20 15.06
CA HIS A 71 24.77 0.13 15.63
C HIS A 71 24.28 0.04 17.08
N ARG A 72 25.22 0.10 18.03
CA ARG A 72 24.91 0.28 19.45
C ARG A 72 24.54 1.74 19.66
N HIS A 73 23.26 2.02 19.92
CA HIS A 73 22.83 3.36 20.31
C HIS A 73 23.54 3.74 21.61
N VAL A 74 24.50 4.66 21.54
CA VAL A 74 25.04 5.32 22.72
C VAL A 74 23.99 6.37 23.08
N PRO A 75 23.25 6.23 24.20
CA PRO A 75 22.40 7.32 24.64
C PRO A 75 23.32 8.52 24.89
N GLU A 76 23.22 9.54 24.04
CA GLU A 76 23.86 10.81 24.27
C GLU A 76 23.21 11.42 25.51
N GLN A 77 23.80 11.14 26.67
CA GLN A 77 23.49 11.82 27.92
C GLN A 77 23.87 13.28 27.72
N LYS A 78 22.92 14.08 27.22
CA LYS A 78 22.96 15.52 27.48
C LYS A 78 22.82 15.64 28.99
N ASN A 79 23.91 16.03 29.65
CA ASN A 79 23.92 16.44 31.04
C ASN A 79 22.85 17.51 31.21
N VAL A 80 21.69 17.11 31.73
CA VAL A 80 20.70 18.03 32.28
C VAL A 80 21.21 18.30 33.70
N ASP A 81 22.21 19.16 33.77
CA ASP A 81 22.69 19.65 35.05
C ASP A 81 21.55 20.45 35.70
N ALA A 82 21.26 20.07 36.95
CA ALA A 82 20.42 20.72 37.95
C ALA A 82 18.89 20.50 37.89
N ALA A 83 18.43 19.80 38.94
CA ALA A 83 17.11 19.87 39.57
C ALA A 83 15.91 19.45 38.71
N THR A 84 15.62 18.16 38.74
CA THR A 84 14.22 17.72 38.80
C THR A 84 14.11 16.83 40.03
N GLU A 85 14.41 17.40 41.19
CA GLU A 85 14.17 16.71 42.45
C GLU A 85 12.65 16.67 42.67
N LEU A 86 12.17 15.58 43.26
CA LEU A 86 10.73 15.34 43.51
C LEU A 86 10.07 16.48 44.32
N ASP A 87 10.88 17.31 44.98
CA ASP A 87 10.50 18.47 45.77
C ASP A 87 10.11 19.71 44.94
N ASP A 88 10.43 19.76 43.63
CA ASP A 88 10.05 20.86 42.71
C ASP A 88 8.55 20.87 42.36
N TYR A 89 7.79 19.85 42.80
CA TYR A 89 6.36 19.72 42.57
C TYR A 89 5.58 19.78 43.90
N PRO A 90 5.22 20.98 44.38
CA PRO A 90 4.43 21.14 45.60
C PRO A 90 2.99 20.67 45.33
N GLY A 91 2.75 19.39 45.56
CA GLY A 91 1.47 18.72 45.30
C GLY A 91 1.58 17.20 45.20
N LEU A 92 2.80 16.66 45.08
CA LEU A 92 3.07 15.23 44.98
C LEU A 92 3.53 14.65 46.33
N LYS A 93 2.81 14.96 47.42
CA LYS A 93 2.97 14.22 48.69
C LYS A 93 2.08 12.98 48.62
N GLU A 94 2.67 11.84 48.94
CA GLU A 94 2.09 10.48 48.87
C GLU A 94 0.60 10.44 49.26
N ALA A 95 -0.28 10.15 48.29
CA ALA A 95 -1.60 9.65 48.61
C ALA A 95 -1.42 8.25 49.21
N GLY A 96 -1.77 8.13 50.50
CA GLY A 96 -1.61 6.91 51.28
C GLY A 96 -2.05 5.66 50.53
N ASN A 97 -1.19 4.63 50.61
CA ASN A 97 -1.35 3.31 50.05
C ASN A 97 -2.77 2.74 50.27
N PRO A 98 -3.63 2.57 49.24
CA PRO A 98 -4.87 1.85 49.42
C PRO A 98 -4.55 0.35 49.53
N SER A 99 -4.71 -0.18 50.73
CA SER A 99 -4.70 -1.61 51.04
C SER A 99 -5.67 -2.36 50.11
N ASN A 100 -5.15 -3.01 49.07
CA ASN A 100 -5.93 -3.90 48.22
C ASN A 100 -6.14 -5.25 48.93
N GLN A 101 -7.33 -5.45 49.51
CA GLN A 101 -7.87 -6.77 49.79
C GLN A 101 -8.93 -7.10 48.75
N TRP A 102 -8.57 -7.87 47.71
CA TRP A 102 -9.45 -8.71 46.91
C TRP A 102 -8.67 -9.96 46.49
#